data_AF-A0A356X5D1-F1
#
_entry.id   AF-A0A356X5D1-F1
#
_cell.length_a   1.000
_cell.length_b   1.000
_cell.length_c   1.000
_cell.angle_alpha   90.00
_cell.angle_beta   90.00
_cell.angle_gamma   90.00
#
_symmetry.space_group_name_H-M   'P 1'
#
loop_
_entity.id
_entity.type
_entity.pdbx_description
1 polymer ?
#
loop_
_entity_poly.entity_id
_entity_poly.type
_entity_poly.pdbx_seq_one_letter_code
_entity_poly.pdbx_strand_id
1 'polypeptide(L)'
;GAGLPIVSTIKTLLNSGDEITEISGVASGTMTFLFTQLQNSVPFSEAVRKAKEGGYSEPDPRDDLSGEDVARKFLILARTCG
;
A
#
# COMPACT_ATOMS: atom_id res chain seq x y z
N GLY A 1 4.10 5.55 0.72
CA GLY A 1 5.44 5.15 0.25
C GLY A 1 6.50 5.91 1.01
N ALA A 2 6.67 5.59 2.30
CA ALA A 2 7.69 6.10 3.23
C ALA A 2 8.51 7.30 2.70
N GLY A 3 9.72 7.05 2.18
CA GLY A 3 10.63 8.05 1.61
C GLY A 3 10.79 7.98 0.09
N LEU A 4 9.92 7.28 -0.62
CA LEU A 4 9.98 7.25 -2.09
C LEU A 4 9.40 8.56 -2.66
N PRO A 5 10.02 9.16 -3.69
CA PRO A 5 9.66 10.48 -4.21
C PRO A 5 8.39 10.49 -5.09
N ILE A 6 7.35 9.73 -4.72
CA ILE A 6 6.15 9.52 -5.55
C ILE A 6 5.42 10.83 -5.84
N VAL A 7 5.18 11.64 -4.81
CA VAL A 7 4.46 12.91 -4.95
C VAL A 7 5.25 13.93 -5.78
N SER A 8 6.57 13.99 -5.59
CA SER A 8 7.43 14.87 -6.40
C SER A 8 7.46 14.42 -7.86
N THR A 9 7.50 13.11 -8.14
CA THR A 9 7.45 12.60 -9.51
C THR A 9 6.15 12.99 -10.20
N ILE A 10 5.00 12.83 -9.54
CA ILE A 10 3.70 13.26 -10.08
C ILE A 10 3.72 14.76 -10.38
N LYS A 11 4.19 15.59 -9.45
CA LYS A 11 4.27 17.04 -9.67
C LYS A 11 5.18 17.41 -10.85
N THR A 12 6.31 16.72 -11.01
CA THR A 12 7.22 16.97 -12.13
C THR A 12 6.55 16.65 -13.46
N LEU A 13 5.86 15.51 -13.58
CA LEU A 13 5.14 15.11 -14.80
C LEU A 13 4.03 16.11 -15.16
N LEU A 14 3.24 16.54 -14.18
CA LEU A 14 2.20 17.54 -14.42
C LEU A 14 2.80 18.90 -14.85
N ASN A 15 3.92 19.30 -14.25
CA ASN A 15 4.60 20.54 -14.59
C ASN A 15 5.29 20.49 -15.97
N SER A 16 5.68 19.31 -16.47
CA SER A 16 6.18 19.14 -17.84
C SER A 16 5.07 19.11 -18.90
N GLY A 17 3.80 19.09 -18.48
CA GLY A 17 2.65 18.97 -19.37
C GLY A 17 2.31 17.53 -19.76
N ASP A 18 2.89 16.54 -19.07
CA ASP A 18 2.51 15.15 -19.25
C ASP A 18 1.12 14.88 -18.64
N GLU A 19 0.38 13.96 -19.25
CA GLU A 19 -0.90 13.49 -18.76
C GLU A 19 -0.74 12.14 -18.07
N ILE A 20 -1.17 12.05 -16.81
CA ILE A 20 -1.15 10.79 -16.04
C ILE A 20 -2.44 10.04 -16.34
N THR A 21 -2.33 8.90 -17.04
CA THR A 21 -3.47 8.08 -17.43
C THR A 21 -3.83 7.01 -16.40
N GLU A 22 -2.85 6.51 -15.64
CA GLU A 22 -3.06 5.45 -14.65
C GLU A 22 -1.99 5.51 -13.54
N ILE A 23 -2.41 5.19 -12.31
CA ILE A 23 -1.51 4.89 -11.19
C ILE A 23 -1.89 3.54 -10.61
N SER A 24 -0.93 2.60 -10.61
CA SER A 24 -1.07 1.29 -9.99
C SER A 24 0.13 0.99 -9.09
N GLY A 25 -0.09 0.20 -8.02
CA GLY A 25 0.99 -0.18 -7.12
C GLY A 25 0.53 -0.80 -5.80
N VAL A 26 1.50 -1.26 -5.02
CA VAL A 26 1.28 -1.83 -3.69
C VAL A 26 1.70 -0.81 -2.63
N ALA A 27 0.77 -0.45 -1.74
CA ALA A 27 0.97 0.65 -0.78
C ALA A 27 0.87 0.22 0.70
N SER A 28 0.80 -1.09 1.00
CA SER A 28 0.81 -1.65 2.35
C SER A 28 1.87 -2.75 2.49
N GLY A 29 2.76 -2.57 3.48
CA GLY A 29 3.80 -3.55 3.82
C GLY A 29 3.19 -4.82 4.42
N THR A 30 2.21 -4.65 5.31
CA THR A 30 1.47 -5.76 5.95
C THR A 30 0.76 -6.62 4.92
N MET A 31 0.04 -6.01 3.97
CA MET A 31 -0.62 -6.77 2.90
C MET A 31 0.40 -7.51 2.03
N THR A 32 1.53 -6.86 1.68
CA THR A 32 2.62 -7.51 0.93
C THR A 32 3.11 -8.77 1.64
N PHE A 33 3.33 -8.70 2.96
CA PHE A 33 3.74 -9.84 3.76
C PHE A 33 2.70 -10.96 3.72
N LEU A 34 1.41 -10.62 3.96
CA LEU A 34 0.32 -11.60 3.96
C LEU A 34 0.20 -12.31 2.61
N PHE A 35 0.20 -11.58 1.50
CA PHE A 35 0.11 -12.18 0.16
C PHE A 35 1.33 -13.07 -0.14
N THR A 36 2.52 -12.70 0.32
CA THR A 36 3.71 -13.55 0.19
C THR A 36 3.54 -14.87 0.96
N GLN A 37 2.98 -14.85 2.16
CA GLN A 37 2.69 -16.08 2.93
C GLN A 37 1.62 -16.94 2.23
N LEU A 38 0.57 -16.33 1.69
CA LEU A 38 -0.47 -17.03 0.94
C LEU A 38 0.07 -17.70 -0.32
N GLN A 39 0.97 -17.04 -1.05
CA GLN A 39 1.67 -17.63 -2.20
C GLN A 39 2.47 -18.88 -1.80
N ASN A 40 3.01 -18.90 -0.58
CA ASN A 40 3.69 -20.06 0.00
C ASN A 40 2.71 -21.09 0.60
N SER A 41 1.42 -21.04 0.25
CA SER A 41 0.36 -21.94 0.72
C SER A 41 0.15 -21.93 2.24
N VAL A 42 0.58 -20.88 2.94
CA VAL A 42 0.28 -20.69 4.36
C VAL A 42 -1.19 -20.29 4.51
N PRO A 43 -1.96 -20.91 5.42
CA PRO A 43 -3.33 -20.50 5.68
C PRO A 43 -3.41 -19.02 6.08
N PHE A 44 -4.43 -18.31 5.60
CA PHE A 44 -4.59 -16.87 5.85
C PHE A 44 -4.57 -16.51 7.33
N SER A 45 -5.29 -17.26 8.17
CA SER A 45 -5.33 -17.04 9.62
C SER A 45 -3.94 -17.18 10.27
N GLU A 46 -3.12 -18.12 9.79
CA GLU A 46 -1.75 -18.31 10.26
C GLU A 46 -0.85 -17.17 9.78
N ALA A 47 -1.01 -16.71 8.54
CA ALA A 47 -0.27 -15.56 8.01
C ALA A 47 -0.55 -14.28 8.81
N VAL A 48 -1.83 -14.02 9.16
CA VAL A 48 -2.23 -12.90 10.01
C VAL A 48 -1.61 -13.00 11.41
N ARG A 49 -1.62 -14.20 12.00
CA ARG A 49 -0.97 -14.42 13.29
C ARG A 49 0.53 -14.16 13.22
N LYS A 50 1.23 -14.68 12.21
CA LYS A 50 2.65 -14.44 11.99
C LYS A 50 2.97 -12.95 11.77
N ALA A 51 2.12 -12.24 11.03
CA ALA A 51 2.28 -10.80 10.82
C ALA A 51 2.20 -10.04 12.15
N LYS A 52 1.24 -10.39 13.02
CA LYS A 52 1.10 -9.81 14.35
C LYS A 52 2.27 -10.15 15.27
N GLU A 53 2.67 -11.42 15.34
CA GLU A 53 3.80 -11.88 16.16
C GLU A 53 5.13 -11.26 15.71
N GLY A 54 5.30 -11.06 14.41
CA GLY A 54 6.49 -10.42 13.82
C GLY A 54 6.49 -8.89 13.86
N GLY A 55 5.44 -8.26 14.39
CA GLY A 55 5.31 -6.80 14.42
C GLY A 55 5.14 -6.15 13.05
N TYR A 56 4.66 -6.91 12.05
CA TYR A 56 4.37 -6.42 10.70
C TYR A 56 2.96 -5.86 10.55
N SER A 57 2.04 -6.17 11.47
CA SER A 57 0.70 -5.58 11.51
C SER A 57 0.57 -4.58 12.65
N GLU A 58 -0.44 -3.74 12.57
CA GLU A 58 -0.94 -2.95 13.69
C GLU A 58 -1.39 -3.87 14.86
N PRO A 59 -1.54 -3.32 16.09
CA PRO A 59 -1.97 -4.10 17.25
C PRO A 59 -3.27 -4.88 17.01
N ASP A 60 -4.19 -4.27 16.25
CA ASP A 60 -5.36 -4.90 15.68
C ASP A 60 -5.18 -5.11 14.16
N PRO A 61 -4.99 -6.35 13.69
CA PRO A 61 -4.80 -6.63 12.27
C PRO A 61 -5.97 -6.19 11.37
N ARG A 62 -7.14 -5.92 11.95
CA ARG A 62 -8.30 -5.39 11.20
C ARG A 62 -8.02 -4.03 10.60
N ASP A 63 -7.18 -3.22 11.24
CA ASP A 63 -6.85 -1.89 10.75
C ASP A 63 -6.08 -1.96 9.42
N ASP A 64 -5.15 -2.90 9.29
CA ASP A 64 -4.46 -3.19 8.02
C ASP A 64 -5.39 -3.84 7.00
N LEU A 65 -6.14 -4.86 7.43
CA LEU A 65 -7.01 -5.66 6.56
C LEU A 65 -8.21 -4.90 6.02
N SER A 66 -8.61 -3.80 6.67
CA SER A 66 -9.65 -2.90 6.20
C SER A 66 -9.32 -2.28 4.84
N GLY A 67 -8.02 -2.16 4.51
CA GLY A 67 -7.54 -1.47 3.32
C GLY A 67 -7.67 0.05 3.36
N GLU A 68 -8.16 0.64 4.47
CA GLU A 68 -8.39 2.07 4.54
C GLU A 68 -7.10 2.90 4.38
N ASP A 69 -5.98 2.43 4.94
CA ASP A 69 -4.69 3.09 4.78
C ASP A 69 -4.26 3.15 3.30
N VAL A 70 -4.45 2.06 2.56
CA VAL A 70 -4.20 2.01 1.12
C VAL A 70 -5.13 2.95 0.38
N ALA A 71 -6.43 2.93 0.69
CA ALA A 71 -7.42 3.81 0.08
C ALA A 71 -7.07 5.30 0.28
N ARG A 72 -6.67 5.69 1.50
CA ARG A 72 -6.24 7.07 1.80
C ARG A 72 -5.01 7.47 0.99
N LYS A 73 -4.03 6.58 0.84
CA LYS A 73 -2.82 6.84 0.03
C LYS A 73 -3.19 7.07 -1.44
N PHE A 74 -3.99 6.19 -2.04
CA PHE A 74 -4.42 6.36 -3.44
C PHE A 74 -5.30 7.58 -3.64
N LEU A 75 -6.15 7.93 -2.68
CA LEU A 75 -6.94 9.17 -2.73
C LEU A 75 -6.07 10.42 -2.79
N ILE A 76 -4.98 10.46 -2.03
CA ILE A 76 -4.01 11.56 -2.09
C ILE A 76 -3.35 11.62 -3.47
N LEU A 77 -2.94 10.48 -4.03
CA LEU A 77 -2.33 10.43 -5.36
C LEU A 77 -3.32 10.89 -6.44
N ALA A 78 -4.55 10.39 -6.42
CA ALA A 78 -5.61 10.81 -7.34
C ALA A 78 -5.82 12.33 -7.29
N ARG A 79 -6.02 12.90 -6.10
CA ARG A 79 -6.15 14.36 -5.92
C ARG A 79 -4.94 15.16 -6.38
N THR A 80 -3.75 14.57 -6.35
CA THR A 80 -2.52 15.23 -6.81
C THR A 80 -2.45 15.24 -8.35
N CYS A 81 -3.06 14.27 -9.02
CA CYS A 81 -3.07 14.17 -10.49
C CYS A 81 -4.04 15.15 -11.16
N GLY A 82 -5.05 15.63 -10.42
CA GLY A 82 -6.15 16.44 -10.96
C GLY A 82 -7.43 15.62 -11.10
#